data_AF-A0AAW4PUC7-F1
#
_entry.id   AF-A0AAW4PUC7-F1
#
_cell.length_a   1.000
_cell.length_b   1.000
_cell.length_c   1.000
_cell.angle_alpha   90.00
_cell.angle_beta   90.00
_cell.angle_gamma   90.00
#
_symmetry.space_group_name_H-M   'P 1'
#
loop_
_entity.id
_entity.type
_entity.pdbx_description
1 polymer ?
#
loop_
_entity_poly.entity_id
_entity_poly.type
_entity_poly.pdbx_seq_one_letter_code
_entity_poly.pdbx_strand_id
1 'polypeptide(L)'
;MQISTAELAVRLLVYCFVLVGAPLFFVVMFRIMDYAAKDSLVEQFSGRRAGLDTGQLNAYFEQAGVEARTCRFCGSANGPDYTYCHNCQERLTD
;
A
#
# COMPACT_ATOMS: atom_id res chain seq x y z
N MET A 1 -1.56 -58.86 4.55
CA MET A 1 -1.99 -57.74 3.68
C MET A 1 -0.74 -57.11 3.09
N GLN A 2 -0.40 -57.43 1.83
CA GLN A 2 0.76 -56.84 1.16
C GLN A 2 0.33 -55.53 0.49
N ILE A 3 0.95 -54.42 0.90
CA ILE A 3 0.74 -53.11 0.26
C ILE A 3 1.66 -53.04 -0.95
N SER A 4 1.12 -52.63 -2.11
CA SER A 4 1.95 -52.44 -3.30
C SER A 4 2.82 -51.18 -3.15
N THR A 5 3.96 -51.15 -3.84
CA THR A 5 4.86 -49.98 -3.84
C THR A 5 4.16 -48.71 -4.33
N ALA A 6 3.25 -48.83 -5.29
CA ALA A 6 2.44 -47.73 -5.80
C ALA A 6 1.48 -47.19 -4.73
N GLU A 7 0.81 -48.07 -3.99
CA GLU A 7 -0.09 -47.67 -2.90
C GLU A 7 0.67 -46.97 -1.77
N LEU A 8 1.86 -47.46 -1.42
CA LEU A 8 2.72 -46.80 -0.43
C LEU A 8 3.13 -45.40 -0.89
N ALA A 9 3.56 -45.25 -2.14
CA ALA A 9 3.96 -43.96 -2.71
C ALA A 9 2.82 -42.94 -2.70
N VAL A 10 1.61 -43.35 -3.09
CA VAL A 10 0.42 -42.48 -3.06
C VAL A 10 0.09 -42.05 -1.63
N ARG A 11 0.12 -42.98 -0.66
CA ARG A 11 -0.14 -42.64 0.75
C ARG A 11 0.88 -41.64 1.28
N LEU A 12 2.17 -41.86 1.03
CA LEU A 12 3.23 -40.93 1.45
C LEU A 12 3.06 -39.55 0.82
N LEU A 13 2.71 -39.49 -0.48
CA LEU A 13 2.47 -38.24 -1.18
C LEU A 13 1.29 -37.49 -0.56
N VAL A 14 0.17 -38.17 -0.30
CA VAL A 14 -0.99 -37.58 0.39
C VAL A 14 -0.60 -37.07 1.78
N TYR A 15 0.15 -37.86 2.56
CA TYR A 15 0.64 -37.42 3.86
C TYR A 15 1.52 -36.17 3.77
N CYS A 16 2.43 -36.09 2.81
CA CYS A 16 3.25 -34.90 2.58
C CYS A 16 2.39 -33.68 2.23
N PHE A 17 1.40 -33.83 1.35
CA PHE A 17 0.49 -32.73 1.00
C PHE A 17 -0.35 -32.27 2.18
N VAL A 18 -0.81 -33.17 3.05
CA VAL A 18 -1.56 -32.78 4.23
C VAL A 18 -0.65 -32.10 5.25
N LEU A 19 0.51 -32.69 5.55
CA LEU A 19 1.44 -32.17 6.56
C LEU A 19 2.08 -30.83 6.18
N VAL A 20 2.41 -30.65 4.90
CA VAL A 20 3.08 -29.43 4.40
C VAL A 20 2.07 -28.46 3.79
N GLY A 21 1.11 -28.96 3.02
CA GLY A 21 0.12 -28.14 2.33
C GLY A 21 -0.85 -27.46 3.29
N ALA A 22 -1.31 -28.11 4.35
CA ALA A 22 -2.21 -27.48 5.33
C ALA A 22 -1.59 -26.25 6.03
N PRO A 23 -0.36 -26.32 6.61
CA PRO A 23 0.25 -25.13 7.21
C PRO A 23 0.60 -24.07 6.16
N LEU A 24 1.08 -24.45 4.97
CA LEU A 24 1.35 -23.49 3.90
C LEU A 24 0.08 -22.77 3.45
N PHE A 25 -1.04 -23.49 3.32
CA PHE A 25 -2.33 -22.91 2.97
C PHE A 25 -2.76 -21.84 3.99
N PHE A 26 -2.59 -22.13 5.27
CA PHE A 26 -2.87 -21.15 6.33
C PHE A 26 -1.99 -19.90 6.21
N VAL A 27 -0.69 -20.07 5.98
CA VAL A 27 0.26 -18.95 5.77
C VAL A 27 -0.12 -18.12 4.54
N VAL A 28 -0.49 -18.78 3.44
CA VAL A 28 -0.91 -18.11 2.21
C VAL A 28 -2.19 -17.31 2.43
N MET A 29 -3.21 -17.90 3.08
CA MET A 29 -4.45 -17.20 3.40
C MET A 29 -4.21 -16.00 4.31
N PHE A 30 -3.40 -16.15 5.35
CA PHE A 30 -3.03 -15.04 6.22
C PHE A 30 -2.32 -13.92 5.45
N ARG A 31 -1.42 -14.28 4.52
CA ARG A 31 -0.74 -13.29 3.68
C ARG A 31 -1.66 -12.58 2.70
N ILE A 32 -2.59 -13.30 2.08
CA ILE A 32 -3.59 -12.68 1.20
C ILE A 32 -4.44 -11.70 1.99
N MET A 33 -4.89 -12.08 3.20
CA MET A 33 -5.65 -11.19 4.08
C MET A 33 -4.84 -9.97 4.51
N ASP A 34 -3.56 -10.14 4.85
CA ASP A 34 -2.65 -9.05 5.20
C ASP A 34 -2.40 -8.09 4.01
N TYR A 35 -2.28 -8.61 2.79
CA TYR A 35 -2.20 -7.78 1.58
C TYR A 35 -3.53 -7.06 1.29
N ALA A 36 -4.66 -7.74 1.39
CA ALA A 36 -5.98 -7.12 1.18
C ALA A 36 -6.27 -6.04 2.22
N ALA A 37 -5.85 -6.22 3.47
CA ALA A 37 -5.94 -5.17 4.50
C ALA A 37 -5.09 -3.94 4.13
N LYS A 38 -3.92 -4.15 3.55
CA LYS A 38 -3.02 -3.08 3.08
C LYS A 38 -3.49 -2.39 1.81
N ASP A 39 -4.32 -3.03 0.98
CA ASP A 39 -4.92 -2.37 -0.20
C ASP A 39 -5.75 -1.15 0.21
N SER A 40 -6.45 -1.19 1.34
CA SER A 40 -7.18 -0.01 1.85
C SER A 40 -6.26 1.16 2.23
N LEU A 41 -5.05 0.87 2.73
CA LEU A 41 -4.03 1.87 3.01
C LEU A 41 -3.44 2.40 1.70
N VAL A 42 -3.17 1.52 0.75
CA VAL A 42 -2.72 1.93 -0.59
C VAL A 42 -3.78 2.80 -1.23
N GLU A 43 -5.07 2.49 -1.23
CA GLU A 43 -6.11 3.38 -1.77
C GLU A 43 -6.19 4.72 -1.03
N GLN A 44 -6.04 4.73 0.30
CA GLN A 44 -6.02 5.95 1.09
C GLN A 44 -4.83 6.87 0.75
N PHE A 45 -3.67 6.31 0.41
CA PHE A 45 -2.46 7.06 0.07
C PHE A 45 -2.21 7.22 -1.43
N SER A 46 -2.75 6.35 -2.28
CA SER A 46 -2.58 6.36 -3.75
C SER A 46 -3.75 6.99 -4.48
N GLY A 47 -4.96 6.97 -3.88
CA GLY A 47 -6.21 7.38 -4.51
C GLY A 47 -6.68 8.80 -4.18
N ARG A 48 -6.12 9.46 -3.17
CA ARG A 48 -6.43 10.87 -2.90
C ARG A 48 -5.28 11.77 -3.33
N ARG A 49 -5.09 11.88 -4.65
CA ARG A 49 -4.88 13.22 -5.22
C ARG A 49 -6.11 13.99 -4.78
N ALA A 50 -6.00 14.79 -3.71
CA ALA A 50 -7.10 15.65 -3.34
C ALA A 50 -7.45 16.45 -4.60
N GLY A 51 -8.74 16.62 -4.88
CA GLY A 51 -9.21 17.30 -6.08
C GLY A 51 -8.49 18.63 -6.31
N LEU A 52 -8.66 19.19 -7.52
CA LEU A 52 -8.13 20.52 -7.90
C LEU A 52 -8.02 21.42 -6.68
N ASP A 53 -6.78 21.78 -6.32
CA ASP A 53 -6.52 22.63 -5.17
C ASP A 53 -7.41 23.86 -5.28
N THR A 54 -8.29 24.05 -4.31
CA THR A 54 -9.24 25.17 -4.28
C THR A 54 -8.55 26.49 -3.94
N GLY A 55 -7.23 26.48 -3.71
CA GLY A 55 -6.41 27.66 -3.43
C GLY A 55 -6.59 28.18 -2.01
N GLN A 56 -7.28 27.44 -1.14
CA GLN A 56 -7.58 27.86 0.22
C GLN A 56 -6.29 28.03 1.06
N LEU A 57 -5.30 27.18 0.84
CA LEU A 57 -3.98 27.29 1.47
C LEU A 57 -3.17 28.46 0.91
N ASN A 58 -3.26 28.74 -0.41
CA ASN A 58 -2.62 29.92 -1.00
C ASN A 58 -3.11 31.21 -0.31
N ALA A 59 -4.43 31.35 -0.15
CA ALA A 59 -5.03 32.51 0.51
C ALA A 59 -4.60 32.64 1.98
N TYR A 60 -4.47 31.51 2.70
CA TYR A 60 -3.96 31.50 4.06
C TYR A 60 -2.50 31.99 4.14
N PHE A 61 -1.62 31.47 3.28
CA PHE A 61 -0.21 31.86 3.30
C PHE A 61 0.00 33.33 2.90
N GLU A 62 -0.78 33.82 1.92
CA GLU A 62 -0.78 35.23 1.54
C GLU A 62 -1.24 36.13 2.69
N GLN A 63 -2.30 35.74 3.41
CA GLN A 63 -2.78 36.48 4.58
C GLN A 63 -1.80 36.42 5.77
N ALA A 64 -1.14 35.28 5.98
CA ALA A 64 -0.22 35.06 7.08
C ALA A 64 1.18 35.62 6.82
N GLY A 65 1.48 36.06 5.59
CA GLY A 65 2.82 36.54 5.20
C GLY A 65 3.88 35.44 5.24
N VAL A 66 3.47 34.18 5.11
CA VAL A 66 4.38 33.02 5.13
C VAL A 66 4.77 32.68 3.71
N GLU A 67 6.07 32.52 3.44
CA GLU A 67 6.54 32.08 2.13
C GLU A 67 6.00 30.70 1.79
N ALA A 68 5.22 30.61 0.71
CA ALA A 68 4.66 29.37 0.22
C ALA A 68 5.31 28.94 -1.09
N ARG A 69 5.56 27.64 -1.22
CA ARG A 69 6.08 27.00 -2.42
C ARG A 69 4.97 26.28 -3.16
N THR A 70 4.80 26.59 -4.44
CA THR A 70 3.79 25.94 -5.28
C THR A 70 4.34 24.63 -5.84
N CYS A 71 3.63 23.53 -5.66
CA CYS A 71 4.01 22.25 -6.24
C CYS A 71 3.91 22.31 -7.77
N ARG A 72 5.01 22.05 -8.48
CA ARG A 72 5.06 22.00 -9.95
C ARG A 72 4.16 20.93 -10.59
N PHE A 73 3.79 19.89 -9.83
CA PHE A 73 3.04 18.76 -10.35
C PHE A 73 1.52 18.96 -10.22
N CYS A 74 1.04 19.45 -9.07
CA CYS A 74 -0.40 19.60 -8.80
C CYS A 74 -0.85 21.04 -8.53
N GLY A 75 0.07 22.00 -8.54
CA GLY A 75 -0.25 23.43 -8.37
C GLY A 75 -0.56 23.87 -6.94
N SER A 76 -0.40 23.01 -5.93
CA SER A 76 -0.79 23.36 -4.56
C SER A 76 0.26 24.13 -3.78
N ALA A 77 -0.16 25.07 -2.93
CA ALA A 77 0.77 25.78 -2.04
C ALA A 77 1.17 24.93 -0.83
N ASN A 78 2.46 24.98 -0.50
CA ASN A 78 3.05 24.28 0.63
C ASN A 78 3.86 25.27 1.46
N GLY A 79 3.83 25.12 2.79
CA GLY A 79 4.66 25.93 3.67
C GLY A 79 6.16 25.66 3.49
N PRO A 80 7.02 26.48 4.10
CA PRO A 80 8.47 26.39 3.92
C PRO A 80 9.08 25.11 4.50
N ASP A 81 8.44 24.51 5.51
CA ASP A 81 8.93 23.31 6.19
C ASP A 81 8.53 21.98 5.49
N TYR A 82 7.77 22.05 4.39
CA TYR A 82 7.29 20.86 3.70
C TYR A 82 8.37 20.30 2.77
N THR A 83 8.77 19.04 3.01
CA THR A 83 9.67 18.30 2.08
C THR A 83 8.90 17.68 0.90
N TYR A 84 7.63 17.35 1.12
CA TYR A 84 6.73 16.74 0.15
C TYR A 84 5.45 17.55 0.06
N CYS A 85 4.84 17.56 -1.13
CA CYS A 85 3.59 18.24 -1.37
C CYS A 85 2.49 17.62 -0.49
N HIS A 86 1.80 18.45 0.30
CA HIS A 86 0.72 18.02 1.19
C HIS A 86 -0.46 17.38 0.44
N ASN A 87 -0.61 17.67 -0.86
CA ASN A 87 -1.70 17.17 -1.68
C ASN A 87 -1.29 15.92 -2.49
N CYS A 88 -0.26 16.04 -3.34
CA CYS A 88 0.10 14.96 -4.27
C CYS A 88 1.30 14.12 -3.84
N GLN A 89 1.89 14.40 -2.67
CA GLN A 89 3.09 13.75 -2.13
C GLN A 89 4.34 13.79 -3.03
N GLU A 90 4.31 14.56 -4.13
CA GLU A 90 5.49 14.81 -4.96
C GLU A 90 6.53 15.56 -4.13
N ARG A 91 7.81 15.23 -4.34
CA ARG A 91 8.90 15.92 -3.64
C ARG A 91 8.92 17.40 -4.07
N LEU A 92 8.94 18.29 -3.08
CA LEU A 92 9.08 19.72 -3.32
C LEU A 92 10.55 20.00 -3.56
N THR A 93 10.96 19.98 -4.83
CA THR A 93 12.24 20.52 -5.28
C THR A 93 12.09 22.01 -5.51
N ASP A 94 13.14 22.78 -5.18
CA ASP A 94 13.23 24.21 -5.50
C ASP A 94 12.98 24.50 -6.99
#